data_AF-A0A972JYH1-F1
#
_entry.id   AF-A0A972JYH1-F1
#
_cell.length_a   1.000
_cell.length_b   1.000
_cell.length_c   1.000
_cell.angle_alpha   90.00
_cell.angle_beta   90.00
_cell.angle_gamma   90.00
#
_symmetry.space_group_name_H-M   'P 1'
#
loop_
_entity.id
_entity.type
_entity.pdbx_description
1 polymer ?
#
loop_
_entity_poly.entity_id
_entity_poly.type
_entity_poly.pdbx_seq_one_letter_code
_entity_poly.pdbx_strand_id
1 'polypeptide(L)'
;MKKRLIGGIVAAAILIPTAAFAAPPLIEMLTRTPMTAEQVKVDEVGKATLEKLYSAFPETKSFEIIDASNVQGDVFKPIDSTDLTKMKVNQTSIILQEKGGTGKKITLHINAGTGEIEHVDQENWEPKVKPLITLTNQEIKAKVDNLIDKMYGNVKEYEFAMEQMENPNQKVLMLNYIIKGSEKPFYQVFVHDNSINLTRVGGEPAPSNIKVEGLFTRNGKPDYSYDSILNDDKLFSLLKISPTELKQELAKGKSVADIAASKNISKQQVYEVIANTQVEKQMEAEQNGVVPKNNRSKEQMLKNIEPKLLPIIEHKTETP
;
A
#
# COMPACT_ATOMS: atom_id res chain seq x y z
N MET A 1 40.25 -0.85 -21.79
CA MET A 1 38.90 -1.28 -21.38
C MET A 1 38.20 -0.09 -20.75
N LYS A 2 37.14 0.43 -21.39
CA LYS A 2 36.45 1.65 -20.94
C LYS A 2 35.61 1.35 -19.69
N LYS A 3 35.97 1.95 -18.55
CA LYS A 3 35.15 1.95 -17.33
C LYS A 3 33.84 2.67 -17.63
N ARG A 4 32.70 1.98 -17.54
CA ARG A 4 31.40 2.64 -17.51
C ARG A 4 31.17 3.13 -16.09
N LEU A 5 31.17 4.46 -15.92
CA LEU A 5 30.61 5.11 -14.74
C LEU A 5 29.11 4.83 -14.75
N ILE A 6 28.62 4.06 -13.78
CA ILE A 6 27.19 3.99 -13.48
C ILE A 6 26.89 5.31 -12.76
N GLY A 7 26.27 6.24 -13.49
CA GLY A 7 25.89 7.55 -12.96
C GLY A 7 24.94 7.38 -11.79
N GLY A 8 25.27 8.01 -10.66
CA GLY A 8 24.47 7.97 -9.45
C GLY A 8 23.05 8.44 -9.71
N ILE A 9 22.09 7.59 -9.37
CA ILE A 9 20.71 8.01 -9.12
C ILE A 9 20.80 8.99 -7.95
N VAL A 10 20.42 10.24 -8.17
CA VAL A 10 20.30 11.24 -7.10
C VAL A 10 19.18 10.75 -6.18
N ALA A 11 19.56 10.16 -5.05
CA ALA A 11 18.64 9.80 -3.98
C ALA A 11 18.05 11.09 -3.39
N ALA A 12 16.82 11.43 -3.77
CA ALA A 12 16.03 12.31 -2.94
C ALA A 12 15.75 11.57 -1.63
N ALA A 13 16.11 12.19 -0.50
CA ALA A 13 15.91 11.64 0.83
C ALA A 13 14.42 11.58 1.17
N ILE A 14 13.76 10.50 0.76
CA ILE A 14 12.38 10.19 1.12
C ILE A 14 12.44 9.35 2.39
N LEU A 15 12.05 9.94 3.52
CA LEU A 15 11.88 9.25 4.79
C LEU A 15 10.61 8.39 4.73
N ILE A 16 10.76 7.15 4.29
CA ILE A 16 9.62 6.23 4.18
C ILE A 16 9.38 5.55 5.54
N PRO A 17 8.18 5.64 6.13
CA PRO A 17 7.82 4.82 7.29
C PRO A 17 7.79 3.34 6.87
N THR A 18 8.50 2.49 7.61
CA THR A 18 8.65 1.04 7.33
C THR A 18 7.36 0.22 7.31
N ALA A 19 6.22 0.79 7.71
CA ALA A 19 4.92 0.13 7.68
C ALA A 19 4.16 0.31 6.35
N ALA A 20 4.67 1.11 5.40
CA ALA A 20 3.93 1.54 4.21
C ALA A 20 4.27 0.76 2.91
N PHE A 21 5.16 -0.23 2.95
CA PHE A 21 5.78 -0.75 1.72
C PHE A 21 5.06 -1.92 1.03
N ALA A 22 3.99 -2.43 1.63
CA ALA A 22 3.27 -3.61 1.14
C ALA A 22 1.76 -3.59 1.40
N ALA A 23 1.28 -2.71 2.29
CA ALA A 23 -0.14 -2.67 2.61
C ALA A 23 -0.94 -2.22 1.37
N PRO A 24 -2.02 -2.94 1.01
CA PRO A 24 -2.97 -2.48 0.01
C PRO A 24 -3.44 -1.06 0.34
N PRO A 25 -3.68 -0.17 -0.65
CA PRO A 25 -4.33 1.11 -0.39
C PRO A 25 -5.62 0.88 0.43
N LEU A 26 -5.95 1.75 1.38
CA LEU A 26 -7.12 1.59 2.26
C LEU A 26 -8.44 1.31 1.50
N ILE A 27 -8.57 1.85 0.29
CA ILE A 27 -9.70 1.58 -0.62
C ILE A 27 -9.80 0.09 -0.97
N GLU A 28 -8.67 -0.56 -1.21
CA GLU A 28 -8.60 -1.98 -1.52
C GLU A 28 -8.95 -2.85 -0.30
N MET A 29 -8.52 -2.46 0.91
CA MET A 29 -8.91 -3.14 2.16
C MET A 29 -10.42 -3.07 2.43
N LEU A 30 -11.10 -2.00 2.01
CA LEU A 30 -12.54 -1.81 2.21
C LEU A 30 -13.40 -2.59 1.21
N THR A 31 -12.84 -2.97 0.06
CA THR A 31 -13.51 -3.75 -0.99
C THR A 31 -13.16 -5.23 -0.98
N ARG A 32 -12.22 -5.64 -0.12
CA ARG A 32 -11.80 -7.03 0.02
C ARG A 32 -12.89 -7.88 0.67
N THR A 33 -13.16 -9.03 0.09
CA THR A 33 -14.04 -10.05 0.67
C THR A 33 -13.18 -10.99 1.50
N PRO A 34 -13.44 -11.14 2.81
CA PRO A 34 -12.71 -12.10 3.66
C PRO A 34 -12.88 -13.54 3.16
N MET A 35 -11.83 -14.33 3.31
CA MET A 35 -11.81 -15.76 3.01
C MET A 35 -11.47 -16.56 4.27
N THR A 36 -12.15 -17.68 4.48
CA THR A 36 -11.77 -18.62 5.54
C THR A 36 -10.56 -19.47 5.11
N ALA A 37 -9.86 -20.08 6.08
CA ALA A 37 -8.75 -20.98 5.79
C ALA A 37 -9.16 -22.16 4.90
N GLU A 38 -10.38 -22.67 5.07
CA GLU A 38 -10.96 -23.75 4.27
C GLU A 38 -11.23 -23.28 2.83
N GLN A 39 -11.75 -22.06 2.66
CA GLN A 39 -11.97 -21.46 1.35
C GLN A 39 -10.65 -21.30 0.58
N VAL A 40 -9.59 -20.81 1.24
CA VAL A 40 -8.25 -20.69 0.62
C VAL A 40 -7.71 -22.05 0.15
N LYS A 41 -7.96 -23.13 0.90
CA LYS A 41 -7.47 -24.47 0.58
C LYS A 41 -8.18 -25.12 -0.61
N VAL A 42 -9.39 -24.69 -0.93
CA VAL A 42 -10.19 -25.26 -2.03
C VAL A 42 -10.25 -24.34 -3.25
N ASP A 43 -10.02 -23.03 -3.06
CA ASP A 43 -9.84 -22.06 -4.15
C ASP A 43 -8.62 -22.41 -5.00
N GLU A 44 -8.73 -22.29 -6.32
CA GLU A 44 -7.67 -22.69 -7.25
C GLU A 44 -6.38 -21.89 -7.04
N VAL A 45 -6.50 -20.56 -6.94
CA VAL A 45 -5.37 -19.64 -6.74
C VAL A 45 -4.79 -19.82 -5.33
N GLY A 46 -5.65 -19.87 -4.32
CA GLY A 46 -5.25 -20.09 -2.94
C GLY A 46 -4.51 -21.41 -2.73
N LYS A 47 -5.05 -22.52 -3.26
CA LYS A 47 -4.45 -23.85 -3.17
C LYS A 47 -3.10 -23.91 -3.87
N ALA A 48 -2.99 -23.43 -5.12
CA ALA A 48 -1.73 -23.43 -5.86
C ALA A 48 -0.66 -22.58 -5.15
N THR A 49 -1.06 -21.44 -4.58
CA THR A 49 -0.19 -20.58 -3.79
C THR A 49 0.33 -21.29 -2.54
N LEU A 50 -0.55 -21.96 -1.80
CA LEU A 50 -0.18 -22.73 -0.62
C LEU A 50 0.76 -23.89 -0.97
N GLU A 51 0.48 -24.63 -2.05
CA GLU A 51 1.36 -25.72 -2.52
C GLU A 51 2.76 -25.20 -2.88
N LYS A 52 2.84 -24.06 -3.57
CA LYS A 52 4.11 -23.40 -3.91
C LYS A 52 4.85 -22.96 -2.65
N LEU A 53 4.15 -22.30 -1.72
CA LEU A 53 4.72 -21.87 -0.45
C LEU A 53 5.24 -23.06 0.37
N TYR A 54 4.47 -24.14 0.48
CA TYR A 54 4.82 -25.34 1.22
C TYR A 54 5.98 -26.12 0.59
N SER A 55 6.18 -25.99 -0.73
CA SER A 55 7.34 -26.56 -1.41
C SER A 55 8.59 -25.70 -1.15
N ALA A 56 8.46 -24.37 -1.21
CA ALA A 56 9.52 -23.42 -0.93
C ALA A 56 9.99 -23.45 0.54
N PHE A 57 9.04 -23.50 1.47
CA PHE A 57 9.25 -23.42 2.92
C PHE A 57 8.38 -24.48 3.63
N PRO A 58 8.82 -25.74 3.70
CA PRO A 58 8.03 -26.85 4.25
C PRO A 58 7.52 -26.63 5.69
N GLU A 59 8.24 -25.85 6.50
CA GLU A 59 7.85 -25.48 7.86
C GLU A 59 6.49 -24.75 7.92
N THR A 60 6.14 -24.02 6.85
CA THR A 60 4.89 -23.25 6.77
C THR A 60 3.64 -24.13 6.69
N LYS A 61 3.77 -25.44 6.42
CA LYS A 61 2.66 -26.41 6.55
C LYS A 61 2.09 -26.47 7.97
N SER A 62 2.90 -26.12 8.97
CA SER A 62 2.48 -26.09 10.37
C SER A 62 1.84 -24.77 10.79
N PHE A 63 1.89 -23.74 9.94
CA PHE A 63 1.38 -22.40 10.24
C PHE A 63 -0.14 -22.35 10.09
N GLU A 64 -0.75 -21.39 10.76
CA GLU A 64 -2.17 -21.11 10.67
C GLU A 64 -2.40 -19.95 9.70
N ILE A 65 -3.44 -20.06 8.86
CA ILE A 65 -3.92 -18.93 8.07
C ILE A 65 -4.67 -18.03 9.05
N ILE A 66 -4.07 -16.88 9.38
CA ILE A 66 -4.64 -15.93 10.35
C ILE A 66 -5.49 -14.86 9.69
N ASP A 67 -5.28 -14.63 8.40
CA ASP A 67 -6.07 -13.72 7.59
C ASP A 67 -5.98 -14.14 6.12
N ALA A 68 -7.08 -14.00 5.40
CA ALA A 68 -7.12 -14.18 3.97
C ALA A 68 -8.28 -13.36 3.39
N SER A 69 -8.07 -12.82 2.20
CA SER A 69 -9.08 -12.02 1.51
C SER A 69 -8.82 -12.02 0.02
N ASN A 70 -9.85 -11.69 -0.75
CA ASN A 70 -9.70 -11.42 -2.17
C ASN A 70 -10.39 -10.11 -2.55
N VAL A 71 -9.96 -9.54 -3.66
CA VAL A 71 -10.60 -8.41 -4.30
C VAL A 71 -10.57 -8.66 -5.80
N GLN A 72 -11.72 -8.52 -6.43
CA GLN A 72 -11.87 -8.76 -7.87
C GLN A 72 -12.73 -7.67 -8.47
N GLY A 73 -12.15 -6.93 -9.42
CA GLY A 73 -12.86 -5.88 -10.14
C GLY A 73 -11.97 -4.68 -10.48
N ASP A 74 -12.58 -3.63 -11.00
CA ASP A 74 -11.90 -2.35 -11.16
C ASP A 74 -11.77 -1.71 -9.76
N VAL A 75 -10.56 -1.69 -9.22
CA VAL A 75 -10.21 -0.89 -8.05
C VAL A 75 -9.57 0.38 -8.56
N PHE A 76 -10.12 1.51 -8.11
CA PHE A 76 -9.60 2.80 -8.50
C PHE A 76 -8.36 3.08 -7.68
N LYS A 77 -7.20 2.96 -8.32
CA LYS A 77 -5.95 3.48 -7.75
C LYS A 77 -5.89 4.96 -8.09
N PRO A 78 -5.79 5.84 -7.09
CA PRO A 78 -5.59 7.25 -7.36
C PRO A 78 -4.22 7.44 -8.03
N ILE A 79 -4.18 8.03 -9.23
CA ILE A 79 -2.91 8.45 -9.86
C ILE A 79 -2.55 9.83 -9.28
N ASP A 80 -3.51 10.76 -9.37
CA ASP A 80 -3.45 12.10 -8.79
C ASP A 80 -4.82 12.53 -8.20
N SER A 81 -4.92 13.70 -7.57
CA SER A 81 -6.11 14.16 -6.83
C SER A 81 -7.33 14.32 -7.71
N THR A 82 -7.13 14.29 -9.02
CA THR A 82 -8.12 14.55 -10.06
C THR A 82 -8.41 13.33 -10.91
N ASP A 83 -7.51 12.34 -10.92
CA ASP A 83 -7.59 11.19 -11.82
C ASP A 83 -7.52 9.84 -11.09
N LEU A 84 -8.41 8.94 -11.50
CA LEU A 84 -8.48 7.57 -11.03
C LEU A 84 -8.10 6.66 -12.18
N THR A 85 -6.92 6.03 -12.13
CA THR A 85 -6.69 4.89 -13.01
C THR A 85 -7.55 3.74 -12.54
N LYS A 86 -8.31 3.19 -13.48
CA LYS A 86 -8.86 1.85 -13.32
C LYS A 86 -7.69 0.87 -13.29
N MET A 87 -7.39 0.35 -12.11
CA MET A 87 -6.58 -0.83 -12.00
C MET A 87 -7.55 -1.99 -11.86
N LYS A 88 -7.53 -2.91 -12.83
CA LYS A 88 -8.15 -4.22 -12.60
C LYS A 88 -7.36 -4.90 -11.51
N VAL A 89 -7.85 -4.82 -10.29
CA VAL A 89 -7.27 -5.55 -9.17
C VAL A 89 -8.04 -6.83 -9.09
N ASN A 90 -7.35 -7.88 -9.48
CA ASN A 90 -7.74 -9.24 -9.21
C ASN A 90 -6.65 -9.77 -8.30
N GLN A 91 -6.80 -9.61 -6.99
CA GLN A 91 -5.77 -9.94 -6.02
C GLN A 91 -6.33 -10.77 -4.87
N THR A 92 -5.66 -11.86 -4.55
CA THR A 92 -5.87 -12.67 -3.34
C THR A 92 -4.73 -12.37 -2.37
N SER A 93 -5.04 -12.23 -1.09
CA SER A 93 -4.09 -12.01 -0.02
C SER A 93 -4.20 -13.13 0.99
N ILE A 94 -3.08 -13.72 1.39
CA ILE A 94 -3.04 -14.83 2.36
C ILE A 94 -1.94 -14.52 3.37
N ILE A 95 -2.28 -14.57 4.66
CA ILE A 95 -1.34 -14.36 5.77
C ILE A 95 -1.28 -15.64 6.60
N LEU A 96 -0.09 -16.23 6.70
CA LEU A 96 0.19 -17.38 7.54
C LEU A 96 1.09 -16.99 8.71
N GLN A 97 0.82 -17.56 9.88
CA GLN A 97 1.62 -17.35 11.07
C GLN A 97 1.92 -18.66 11.81
N GLU A 98 3.14 -18.77 12.32
CA GLU A 98 3.55 -19.85 13.22
C GLU A 98 2.63 -19.89 14.46
N LYS A 99 2.22 -21.11 14.85
CA LYS A 99 1.31 -21.31 15.99
C LYS A 99 1.85 -20.67 17.25
N GLY A 100 0.98 -20.03 18.02
CA GLY A 100 1.34 -19.27 19.22
C GLY A 100 1.56 -17.77 18.98
N GLY A 101 1.31 -17.26 17.77
CA GLY A 101 1.00 -15.84 17.51
C GLY A 101 2.16 -14.84 17.60
N THR A 102 3.38 -15.29 17.90
CA THR A 102 4.56 -14.41 18.06
C THR A 102 5.78 -14.85 17.25
N GLY A 103 5.62 -15.89 16.43
CA GLY A 103 6.67 -16.49 15.62
C GLY A 103 6.71 -15.95 14.19
N LYS A 104 7.19 -16.78 13.27
CA LYS A 104 7.33 -16.44 11.84
C LYS A 104 5.98 -16.08 11.25
N LYS A 105 5.96 -15.04 10.41
CA LYS A 105 4.79 -14.65 9.61
C LYS A 105 5.19 -14.55 8.16
N ILE A 106 4.29 -14.92 7.27
CA ILE A 106 4.44 -14.72 5.84
C ILE A 106 3.14 -14.21 5.23
N THR A 107 3.24 -13.11 4.49
CA THR A 107 2.14 -12.53 3.72
C THR A 107 2.41 -12.74 2.24
N LEU A 108 1.38 -13.14 1.50
CA LEU A 108 1.43 -13.33 0.06
C LEU A 108 0.32 -12.51 -0.57
N HIS A 109 0.65 -11.68 -1.55
CA HIS A 109 -0.34 -11.07 -2.45
C HIS A 109 -0.18 -11.66 -3.84
N ILE A 110 -1.28 -12.17 -4.38
CA ILE A 110 -1.33 -13.00 -5.57
C ILE A 110 -2.28 -12.36 -6.55
N ASN A 111 -1.85 -12.18 -7.79
CA ASN A 111 -2.76 -11.83 -8.87
C ASN A 111 -3.72 -13.00 -9.11
N ALA A 112 -4.99 -12.85 -8.73
CA ALA A 112 -6.00 -13.89 -8.88
C ALA A 112 -6.39 -14.17 -10.34
N GLY A 113 -5.90 -13.38 -11.30
CA GLY A 113 -6.10 -13.63 -12.73
C GLY A 113 -5.01 -14.50 -13.34
N THR A 114 -3.77 -14.34 -12.88
CA THR A 114 -2.60 -15.07 -13.41
C THR A 114 -2.07 -16.14 -12.46
N GLY A 115 -2.46 -16.11 -11.18
CA GLY A 115 -1.89 -16.92 -10.11
C GLY A 115 -0.47 -16.50 -9.71
N GLU A 116 0.06 -15.40 -10.26
CA GLU A 116 1.41 -14.93 -9.95
C GLU A 116 1.45 -14.23 -8.59
N ILE A 117 2.44 -14.56 -7.77
CA ILE A 117 2.66 -13.91 -6.47
C ILE A 117 3.32 -12.56 -6.73
N GLU A 118 2.60 -11.45 -6.61
CA GLU A 118 3.12 -10.11 -6.89
C GLU A 118 3.99 -9.58 -5.74
N HIS A 119 3.72 -10.05 -4.53
CA HIS A 119 4.36 -9.55 -3.32
C HIS A 119 4.48 -10.63 -2.24
N VAL A 120 5.60 -10.62 -1.51
CA VAL A 120 5.89 -11.51 -0.38
C VAL A 120 6.50 -10.73 0.77
N ASP A 121 5.88 -10.83 1.95
CA ASP A 121 6.50 -10.38 3.20
C ASP A 121 6.90 -11.56 4.06
N GLN A 122 8.14 -11.57 4.52
CA GLN A 122 8.62 -12.47 5.57
C GLN A 122 8.92 -11.67 6.81
N GLU A 123 8.34 -12.05 7.96
CA GLU A 123 8.62 -11.41 9.25
C GLU A 123 9.05 -12.44 10.29
N ASN A 124 10.04 -12.09 11.10
CA ASN A 124 10.54 -12.88 12.22
C ASN A 124 11.18 -14.22 11.84
N TRP A 125 11.79 -14.29 10.65
CA TRP A 125 12.46 -15.51 10.17
C TRP A 125 13.84 -15.73 10.81
N GLU A 126 14.49 -14.67 11.30
CA GLU A 126 15.67 -14.79 12.15
C GLU A 126 15.30 -14.77 13.64
N PRO A 127 16.13 -15.37 14.53
CA PRO A 127 15.92 -15.27 15.96
C PRO A 127 15.91 -13.81 16.44
N LYS A 128 15.03 -13.47 17.39
CA LYS A 128 14.93 -12.11 17.96
C LYS A 128 16.26 -11.59 18.54
N VAL A 129 17.12 -12.49 19.01
CA VAL A 129 18.46 -12.16 19.54
C VAL A 129 19.48 -11.79 18.46
N LYS A 130 19.22 -12.15 17.20
CA LYS A 130 20.03 -11.85 16.03
C LYS A 130 19.12 -11.52 14.84
N PRO A 131 18.38 -10.39 14.89
CA PRO A 131 17.40 -10.07 13.87
C PRO A 131 18.08 -9.76 12.54
N LEU A 132 17.35 -9.94 11.44
CA LEU A 132 17.83 -9.86 10.07
C LEU A 132 18.73 -8.64 9.80
N ILE A 133 18.36 -7.46 10.28
CA ILE A 133 19.07 -6.21 9.99
C ILE A 133 20.48 -6.12 10.61
N THR A 134 20.76 -6.96 11.62
CA THR A 134 22.07 -7.08 12.28
C THR A 134 23.05 -7.96 11.51
N LEU A 135 22.58 -8.70 10.51
CA LEU A 135 23.42 -9.53 9.66
C LEU A 135 24.26 -8.66 8.71
N THR A 136 25.31 -9.27 8.18
CA THR A 136 26.14 -8.65 7.14
C THR A 136 25.34 -8.47 5.85
N ASN A 137 25.74 -7.50 5.01
CA ASN A 137 25.08 -7.27 3.73
C ASN A 137 25.10 -8.54 2.84
N GLN A 138 26.15 -9.35 2.92
CA GLN A 138 26.24 -10.62 2.19
C GLN A 138 25.25 -11.67 2.71
N GLU A 139 25.08 -11.80 4.03
CA GLU A 139 24.08 -12.69 4.63
C GLU A 139 22.65 -12.25 4.30
N ILE A 140 22.36 -10.94 4.38
CA ILE A 140 21.06 -10.38 4.02
C ILE A 140 20.77 -10.67 2.54
N LYS A 141 21.73 -10.39 1.66
CA LYS A 141 21.60 -10.70 0.24
C LYS A 141 21.35 -12.19 0.01
N ALA A 142 22.08 -13.08 0.67
CA ALA A 142 21.89 -14.52 0.52
C ALA A 142 20.49 -14.98 0.95
N LYS A 143 19.90 -14.35 1.97
CA LYS A 143 18.51 -14.63 2.39
C LYS A 143 17.49 -14.12 1.39
N VAL A 144 17.67 -12.90 0.87
CA VAL A 144 16.79 -12.35 -0.18
C VAL A 144 16.91 -13.17 -1.47
N ASP A 145 18.12 -13.54 -1.87
CA ASP A 145 18.37 -14.44 -3.01
C ASP A 145 17.64 -15.77 -2.83
N ASN A 146 17.73 -16.36 -1.63
CA ASN A 146 17.04 -17.61 -1.33
C ASN A 146 15.52 -17.48 -1.42
N LEU A 147 14.96 -16.35 -0.94
CA LEU A 147 13.54 -16.06 -1.06
C LEU A 147 13.12 -15.95 -2.53
N ILE A 148 13.88 -15.21 -3.34
CA ILE A 148 13.64 -15.07 -4.79
C ILE A 148 13.73 -16.43 -5.48
N ASP A 149 14.82 -17.19 -5.28
CA ASP A 149 15.01 -18.49 -5.92
C ASP A 149 13.89 -19.47 -5.58
N LYS A 150 13.43 -19.50 -4.32
CA LYS A 150 12.39 -20.43 -3.88
C LYS A 150 10.99 -20.03 -4.35
N MET A 151 10.68 -18.74 -4.32
CA MET A 151 9.33 -18.23 -4.64
C MET A 151 9.14 -17.86 -6.09
N TYR A 152 10.20 -17.52 -6.81
CA TYR A 152 10.14 -16.97 -8.16
C TYR A 152 11.06 -17.70 -9.14
N GLY A 153 12.15 -18.28 -8.64
CA GLY A 153 13.16 -18.96 -9.44
C GLY A 153 14.31 -18.04 -9.86
N ASN A 154 15.35 -18.70 -10.37
CA ASN A 154 16.57 -18.20 -11.02
C ASN A 154 17.01 -16.75 -10.73
N VAL A 155 17.37 -16.46 -9.48
CA VAL A 155 17.95 -15.17 -9.05
C VAL A 155 19.23 -14.82 -9.84
N LYS A 156 19.90 -15.80 -10.47
CA LYS A 156 21.13 -15.59 -11.24
C LYS A 156 20.91 -14.81 -12.54
N GLU A 157 19.68 -14.67 -13.00
CA GLU A 157 19.33 -13.84 -14.16
C GLU A 157 19.36 -12.35 -13.84
N TYR A 158 19.43 -12.00 -12.56
CA TYR A 158 19.41 -10.63 -12.08
C TYR A 158 20.80 -10.15 -11.67
N GLU A 159 21.07 -8.89 -11.97
CA GLU A 159 22.04 -8.07 -11.25
C GLU A 159 21.33 -7.43 -10.05
N PHE A 160 22.07 -7.09 -9.00
CA PHE A 160 21.49 -6.44 -7.84
C PHE A 160 22.26 -5.19 -7.45
N ALA A 161 21.53 -4.19 -6.95
CA ALA A 161 22.06 -3.04 -6.25
C ALA A 161 21.48 -3.02 -4.84
N MET A 162 22.31 -2.74 -3.84
CA MET A 162 21.88 -2.60 -2.45
C MET A 162 22.27 -1.22 -1.95
N GLU A 163 21.32 -0.51 -1.35
CA GLU A 163 21.52 0.80 -0.75
C GLU A 163 20.89 0.86 0.63
N GLN A 164 21.51 1.63 1.52
CA GLN A 164 20.92 1.94 2.82
C GLN A 164 20.13 3.23 2.69
N MET A 165 18.86 3.20 3.09
CA MET A 165 18.02 4.39 3.07
C MET A 165 18.32 5.29 4.27
N GLU A 166 18.21 6.60 4.08
CA GLU A 166 18.28 7.56 5.18
C GLU A 166 17.05 7.42 6.08
N ASN A 167 17.25 6.86 7.26
CA ASN A 167 16.22 6.74 8.28
C ASN A 167 16.86 6.92 9.67
N PRO A 168 16.49 7.97 10.43
CA PRO A 168 17.13 8.30 11.70
C PRO A 168 16.83 7.28 12.80
N ASN A 169 15.81 6.46 12.63
CA ASN A 169 15.29 5.59 13.69
C ASN A 169 15.70 4.13 13.55
N GLN A 170 16.07 3.68 12.34
CA GLN A 170 16.39 2.29 12.07
C GLN A 170 17.11 2.12 10.75
N LYS A 171 17.94 1.08 10.64
CA LYS A 171 18.57 0.68 9.38
C LYS A 171 17.51 0.07 8.46
N VAL A 172 17.38 0.62 7.26
CA VAL A 172 16.56 0.06 6.17
C VAL A 172 17.45 -0.12 4.97
N LEU A 173 17.47 -1.32 4.40
CA LEU A 173 18.16 -1.62 3.16
C LEU A 173 17.14 -1.79 2.05
N MET A 174 17.41 -1.15 0.91
CA MET A 174 16.69 -1.38 -0.34
C MET A 174 17.60 -2.20 -1.26
N LEU A 175 17.09 -3.31 -1.78
CA LEU A 175 17.75 -4.11 -2.79
C LEU A 175 16.91 -4.08 -4.07
N ASN A 176 17.53 -3.66 -5.16
CA ASN A 176 16.92 -3.65 -6.48
C ASN A 176 17.51 -4.81 -7.30
N TYR A 177 16.68 -5.75 -7.74
CA TYR A 177 17.07 -6.85 -8.63
C TYR A 177 16.63 -6.51 -10.06
N ILE A 178 17.61 -6.36 -10.95
CA ILE A 178 17.47 -5.87 -12.31
C ILE A 178 17.82 -7.03 -13.25
N ILE A 179 16.95 -7.34 -14.23
CA ILE A 179 17.28 -8.37 -15.24
C ILE A 179 18.56 -7.95 -15.95
N LYS A 180 19.51 -8.87 -16.13
CA LYS A 180 20.76 -8.58 -16.86
C LYS A 180 20.47 -7.97 -18.24
N GLY A 181 20.96 -6.75 -18.46
CA GLY A 181 20.73 -5.98 -19.69
C GLY A 181 19.49 -5.07 -19.67
N SER A 182 18.73 -5.04 -18.57
CA SER A 182 17.68 -4.04 -18.30
C SER A 182 18.25 -2.84 -17.53
N GLU A 183 17.59 -1.69 -17.66
CA GLU A 183 17.87 -0.49 -16.86
C GLU A 183 16.90 -0.32 -15.68
N LYS A 184 15.79 -1.06 -15.66
CA LYS A 184 14.74 -0.96 -14.63
C LYS A 184 14.75 -2.19 -13.71
N PRO A 185 14.53 -2.00 -12.40
CA PRO A 185 14.37 -3.10 -11.47
C PRO A 185 13.14 -3.93 -11.85
N PHE A 186 13.27 -5.24 -11.66
CA PHE A 186 12.18 -6.20 -11.82
C PHE A 186 11.63 -6.61 -10.46
N TYR A 187 12.50 -6.77 -9.45
CA TYR A 187 12.09 -6.85 -8.04
C TYR A 187 12.71 -5.71 -7.24
N GLN A 188 11.95 -5.20 -6.29
CA GLN A 188 12.41 -4.29 -5.26
C GLN A 188 12.15 -4.94 -3.91
N VAL A 189 13.17 -4.93 -3.05
CA VAL A 189 13.14 -5.57 -1.75
C VAL A 189 13.52 -4.58 -0.67
N PHE A 190 12.70 -4.45 0.35
CA PHE A 190 13.00 -3.69 1.55
C PHE A 190 13.29 -4.62 2.70
N VAL A 191 14.46 -4.46 3.31
CA VAL A 191 14.87 -5.18 4.50
C VAL A 191 14.98 -4.19 5.66
N HIS A 192 14.19 -4.43 6.70
CA HIS A 192 14.20 -3.64 7.93
C HIS A 192 13.91 -4.54 9.12
N ASP A 193 14.47 -4.21 10.28
CA ASP A 193 14.31 -4.98 11.52
C ASP A 193 14.52 -6.50 11.32
N ASN A 194 13.45 -7.30 11.35
CA ASN A 194 13.47 -8.73 11.13
C ASN A 194 12.57 -9.16 9.95
N SER A 195 12.47 -8.28 8.95
CA SER A 195 11.52 -8.42 7.85
C SER A 195 12.16 -8.25 6.47
N ILE A 196 11.66 -9.01 5.50
CA ILE A 196 11.92 -8.88 4.07
C ILE A 196 10.59 -8.61 3.39
N ASN A 197 10.45 -7.47 2.71
CA ASN A 197 9.29 -7.13 1.89
C ASN A 197 9.74 -7.14 0.44
N LEU A 198 9.26 -8.09 -0.36
CA LEU A 198 9.68 -8.30 -1.74
C LEU A 198 8.51 -8.01 -2.67
N THR A 199 8.68 -7.05 -3.57
CA THR A 199 7.68 -6.64 -4.55
C THR A 199 8.22 -6.82 -5.97
N ARG A 200 7.40 -7.34 -6.88
CA ARG A 200 7.67 -7.28 -8.32
C ARG A 200 7.28 -5.91 -8.86
N VAL A 201 8.24 -5.18 -9.42
CA VAL A 201 8.09 -3.80 -9.92
C VAL A 201 8.32 -3.65 -11.43
N GLY A 202 8.78 -4.70 -12.13
CA GLY A 202 8.99 -4.69 -13.58
C GLY A 202 7.80 -5.21 -14.40
N GLY A 203 7.40 -4.42 -15.41
CA GLY A 203 6.12 -4.43 -16.16
C GLY A 203 5.56 -3.00 -16.14
N GLU A 204 5.04 -2.42 -17.23
CA GLU A 204 4.80 -0.97 -17.35
C GLU A 204 3.97 -0.34 -16.19
N PRO A 205 4.48 0.72 -15.53
CA PRO A 205 3.65 1.69 -14.82
C PRO A 205 3.72 3.08 -15.51
N ALA A 206 2.56 3.70 -15.73
CA ALA A 206 2.46 5.10 -16.17
C ALA A 206 2.59 6.09 -14.99
N PRO A 207 3.15 7.30 -15.21
CA PRO A 207 3.39 8.30 -14.17
C PRO A 207 2.23 9.31 -14.00
N SER A 208 2.10 9.99 -12.86
CA SER A 208 1.34 11.27 -12.78
C SER A 208 1.80 12.21 -11.64
N ASN A 209 2.48 13.29 -12.02
CA ASN A 209 2.04 14.69 -11.89
C ASN A 209 1.29 15.11 -10.59
N ILE A 210 2.05 15.40 -9.53
CA ILE A 210 1.76 16.28 -8.37
C ILE A 210 0.34 16.17 -7.74
N LYS A 211 0.20 15.30 -6.73
CA LYS A 211 -0.68 15.52 -5.56
C LYS A 211 0.13 16.07 -4.39
N VAL A 212 -0.46 16.93 -3.55
CA VAL A 212 0.11 17.23 -2.22
C VAL A 212 -0.23 16.07 -1.29
N GLU A 213 0.75 15.21 -1.01
CA GLU A 213 0.59 14.03 -0.15
C GLU A 213 0.82 14.37 1.34
N GLY A 214 0.10 13.69 2.22
CA GLY A 214 0.15 13.82 3.67
C GLY A 214 -0.41 15.15 4.14
N LEU A 215 -1.73 15.32 4.12
CA LEU A 215 -2.41 16.55 4.54
C LEU A 215 -2.29 16.80 6.05
N PHE A 216 -2.17 15.74 6.84
CA PHE A 216 -2.01 15.81 8.29
C PHE A 216 -0.61 15.39 8.73
N THR A 217 -0.32 15.61 10.00
CA THR A 217 0.90 15.11 10.65
C THR A 217 0.53 14.40 11.95
N ARG A 218 1.15 13.25 12.17
CA ARG A 218 1.00 12.44 13.38
C ARG A 218 2.37 12.06 13.89
N ASN A 219 2.69 12.42 15.14
CA ASN A 219 4.02 12.20 15.73
C ASN A 219 5.17 12.74 14.85
N GLY A 220 5.00 13.94 14.27
CA GLY A 220 6.00 14.56 13.40
C GLY A 220 6.20 13.90 12.03
N LYS A 221 5.34 12.95 11.64
CA LYS A 221 5.36 12.29 10.32
C LYS A 221 4.09 12.61 9.52
N PRO A 222 4.17 12.67 8.17
CA PRO A 222 2.97 12.83 7.34
C PRO A 222 1.94 11.73 7.62
N ASP A 223 0.67 12.13 7.73
CA ASP A 223 -0.48 11.25 7.90
C ASP A 223 -1.38 11.36 6.66
N TYR A 224 -1.61 10.20 6.03
CA TYR A 224 -2.30 10.03 4.75
C TYR A 224 -3.74 9.52 4.91
N SER A 225 -4.20 9.32 6.16
CA SER A 225 -5.44 8.60 6.47
C SER A 225 -6.68 9.18 5.77
N TYR A 226 -6.64 10.46 5.39
CA TYR A 226 -7.78 11.19 4.84
C TYR A 226 -7.51 11.89 3.50
N ASP A 227 -6.33 11.66 2.89
CA ASP A 227 -5.95 12.34 1.65
C ASP A 227 -6.90 12.05 0.50
N SER A 228 -7.40 10.82 0.37
CA SER A 228 -8.36 10.42 -0.68
C SER A 228 -9.75 11.07 -0.53
N ILE A 229 -10.02 11.67 0.63
CA ILE A 229 -11.30 12.29 0.98
C ILE A 229 -11.20 13.80 0.92
N LEU A 230 -10.07 14.35 1.38
CA LEU A 230 -9.87 15.80 1.53
C LEU A 230 -9.09 16.43 0.36
N ASN A 231 -8.38 15.64 -0.44
CA ASN A 231 -7.72 16.13 -1.65
C ASN A 231 -8.71 16.08 -2.82
N ASP A 232 -9.69 16.98 -2.79
CA ASP A 232 -10.85 17.00 -3.68
C ASP A 232 -11.11 18.40 -4.26
N ASP A 233 -11.22 18.50 -5.59
CA ASP A 233 -11.38 19.78 -6.29
C ASP A 233 -12.67 20.52 -5.95
N LYS A 234 -13.76 19.81 -5.66
CA LYS A 234 -15.02 20.42 -5.24
C LYS A 234 -14.88 21.00 -3.83
N LEU A 235 -14.14 20.31 -2.94
CA LEU A 235 -13.80 20.84 -1.62
C LEU A 235 -12.90 22.08 -1.71
N PHE A 236 -11.85 22.05 -2.54
CA PHE A 236 -10.96 23.20 -2.77
C PHE A 236 -11.71 24.41 -3.33
N SER A 237 -12.61 24.16 -4.28
CA SER A 237 -13.46 25.19 -4.89
C SER A 237 -14.42 25.79 -3.86
N LEU A 238 -15.06 24.96 -3.03
CA LEU A 238 -15.92 25.42 -1.94
C LEU A 238 -15.14 26.31 -0.98
N LEU A 239 -13.98 25.84 -0.52
CA LEU A 239 -13.12 26.53 0.45
C LEU A 239 -12.29 27.66 -0.17
N LYS A 240 -12.33 27.85 -1.50
CA LYS A 240 -11.51 28.84 -2.22
C LYS A 240 -10.05 28.80 -1.75
N ILE A 241 -9.45 27.61 -1.81
CA ILE A 241 -8.10 27.32 -1.30
C ILE A 241 -7.44 26.28 -2.21
N SER A 242 -6.13 26.36 -2.39
CA SER A 242 -5.36 25.33 -3.09
C SER A 242 -5.02 24.13 -2.19
N PRO A 243 -4.61 22.97 -2.76
CA PRO A 243 -4.19 21.82 -1.97
C PRO A 243 -3.03 22.12 -1.00
N THR A 244 -2.06 22.93 -1.46
CA THR A 244 -0.90 23.34 -0.64
C THR A 244 -1.32 24.23 0.52
N GLU A 245 -2.22 25.17 0.27
CA GLU A 245 -2.74 26.05 1.31
C GLU A 245 -3.62 25.28 2.32
N LEU A 246 -4.39 24.28 1.87
CA LEU A 246 -5.13 23.40 2.78
C LEU A 246 -4.18 22.70 3.74
N LYS A 247 -3.12 22.06 3.23
CA LYS A 247 -2.09 21.40 4.06
C LYS A 247 -1.46 22.37 5.06
N GLN A 248 -1.13 23.58 4.63
CA GLN A 248 -0.54 24.60 5.51
C GLN A 248 -1.50 25.01 6.64
N GLU A 249 -2.78 25.16 6.35
CA GLU A 249 -3.78 25.49 7.37
C GLU A 249 -4.03 24.32 8.34
N LEU A 250 -4.06 23.08 7.84
CA LEU A 250 -4.16 21.88 8.68
C LEU A 250 -2.92 21.71 9.58
N ALA A 251 -1.72 22.03 9.08
CA ALA A 251 -0.49 22.02 9.86
C ALA A 251 -0.47 23.07 10.99
N LYS A 252 -1.28 24.13 10.88
CA LYS A 252 -1.50 25.11 11.97
C LYS A 252 -2.45 24.59 13.06
N GLY A 253 -2.82 23.31 13.04
CA GLY A 253 -3.73 22.69 14.00
C GLY A 253 -5.21 22.99 13.75
N LYS A 254 -5.56 23.53 12.58
CA LYS A 254 -6.95 23.72 12.19
C LYS A 254 -7.53 22.43 11.61
N SER A 255 -8.82 22.22 11.81
CA SER A 255 -9.58 21.21 11.06
C SER A 255 -10.12 21.79 9.76
N VAL A 256 -10.62 20.94 8.86
CA VAL A 256 -11.33 21.40 7.65
C VAL A 256 -12.56 22.22 8.03
N ALA A 257 -13.27 21.84 9.09
CA ALA A 257 -14.36 22.64 9.65
C ALA A 257 -13.92 24.04 10.10
N ASP A 258 -12.77 24.16 10.77
CA ASP A 258 -12.25 25.44 11.24
C ASP A 258 -11.87 26.35 10.05
N ILE A 259 -11.25 25.76 9.02
CA ILE A 259 -10.89 26.46 7.79
C ILE A 259 -12.15 26.94 7.05
N ALA A 260 -13.18 26.10 6.95
CA ALA A 260 -14.46 26.46 6.36
C ALA A 260 -15.16 27.59 7.13
N ALA A 261 -15.21 27.49 8.45
CA ALA A 261 -15.81 28.51 9.31
C ALA A 261 -15.12 29.88 9.12
N SER A 262 -13.79 29.90 8.99
CA SER A 262 -13.03 31.14 8.72
C SER A 262 -13.36 31.81 7.39
N LYS A 263 -14.04 31.09 6.50
CA LYS A 263 -14.48 31.54 5.17
C LYS A 263 -15.99 31.68 5.06
N ASN A 264 -16.70 31.70 6.20
CA ASN A 264 -18.16 31.74 6.29
C ASN A 264 -18.86 30.55 5.60
N ILE A 265 -18.22 29.39 5.60
CA ILE A 265 -18.77 28.13 5.07
C ILE A 265 -19.12 27.25 6.26
N SER A 266 -20.36 26.75 6.30
CA SER A 266 -20.80 25.88 7.38
C SER A 266 -20.20 24.47 7.27
N LYS A 267 -20.05 23.81 8.42
CA LYS A 267 -19.64 22.40 8.49
C LYS A 267 -20.56 21.50 7.65
N GLN A 268 -21.85 21.80 7.63
CA GLN A 268 -22.84 21.08 6.84
C GLN A 268 -22.54 21.19 5.34
N GLN A 269 -22.16 22.37 4.83
CA GLN A 269 -21.78 22.54 3.43
C GLN A 269 -20.51 21.76 3.06
N VAL A 270 -19.52 21.71 3.97
CA VAL A 270 -18.32 20.88 3.77
C VAL A 270 -18.67 19.41 3.68
N TYR A 271 -19.49 18.94 4.63
CA TYR A 271 -19.99 17.57 4.64
C TYR A 271 -20.72 17.23 3.34
N GLU A 272 -21.67 18.06 2.92
CA GLU A 272 -22.46 17.83 1.71
C GLU A 272 -21.59 17.75 0.46
N VAL A 273 -20.57 18.60 0.34
CA VAL A 273 -19.65 18.54 -0.80
C VAL A 273 -18.85 17.25 -0.82
N ILE A 274 -18.27 16.86 0.32
CA ILE A 274 -17.47 15.62 0.39
C ILE A 274 -18.38 14.39 0.19
N ALA A 275 -19.52 14.33 0.88
CA ALA A 275 -20.46 13.23 0.82
C ALA A 275 -21.05 13.06 -0.59
N ASN A 276 -21.51 14.14 -1.23
CA ASN A 276 -22.00 14.07 -2.60
C ASN A 276 -20.91 13.65 -3.56
N THR A 277 -19.68 14.12 -3.38
CA THR A 277 -18.58 13.74 -4.29
C THR A 277 -18.25 12.26 -4.18
N GLN A 278 -18.24 11.69 -2.96
CA GLN A 278 -18.00 10.26 -2.78
C GLN A 278 -19.16 9.41 -3.29
N VAL A 279 -20.41 9.84 -3.06
CA VAL A 279 -21.60 9.12 -3.54
C VAL A 279 -21.76 9.24 -5.07
N GLU A 280 -21.47 10.40 -5.66
CA GLU A 280 -21.49 10.60 -7.11
C GLU A 280 -20.43 9.75 -7.80
N LYS A 281 -19.19 9.73 -7.28
CA LYS A 281 -18.13 8.84 -7.78
C LYS A 281 -18.58 7.37 -7.77
N GLN A 282 -19.27 6.95 -6.71
CA GLN A 282 -19.81 5.59 -6.58
C GLN A 282 -20.98 5.33 -7.54
N MET A 283 -21.94 6.25 -7.67
CA MET A 283 -23.09 6.11 -8.57
C MET A 283 -22.68 6.15 -10.06
N GLU A 284 -21.73 7.01 -10.41
CA GLU A 284 -21.14 7.06 -11.75
C GLU A 284 -20.41 5.75 -12.05
N ALA A 285 -19.69 5.20 -11.08
CA ALA A 285 -19.07 3.88 -11.22
C ALA A 285 -20.13 2.77 -11.43
N GLU A 286 -21.27 2.81 -10.73
CA GLU A 286 -22.37 1.86 -10.90
C GLU A 286 -23.09 1.99 -12.26
N GLN A 287 -23.31 3.24 -12.70
CA GLN A 287 -23.98 3.54 -13.97
C GLN A 287 -23.11 3.14 -15.16
N ASN A 288 -21.80 3.38 -15.05
CA ASN A 288 -20.82 3.03 -16.07
C ASN A 288 -20.41 1.55 -16.02
N GLY A 289 -21.06 0.74 -15.17
CA GLY A 289 -20.81 -0.69 -15.04
C GLY A 289 -19.43 -1.03 -14.47
N VAL A 290 -18.78 -0.07 -13.83
CA VAL A 290 -17.43 -0.18 -13.25
C VAL A 290 -17.46 -0.90 -11.90
N VAL A 291 -18.55 -0.77 -11.15
CA VAL A 291 -18.82 -1.55 -9.94
C VAL A 291 -20.24 -2.14 -10.03
N PRO A 292 -20.53 -3.28 -9.37
CA PRO A 292 -21.88 -3.86 -9.35
C PRO A 292 -22.89 -2.86 -8.79
N LYS A 293 -24.05 -2.72 -9.44
CA LYS A 293 -25.15 -1.90 -8.93
C LYS A 293 -25.54 -2.40 -7.55
N ASN A 294 -25.42 -1.54 -6.53
CA ASN A 294 -25.70 -1.94 -5.15
C ASN A 294 -27.19 -1.77 -4.79
N ASN A 295 -28.03 -1.34 -5.75
CA ASN A 295 -29.47 -1.05 -5.63
C ASN A 295 -29.85 -0.07 -4.51
N ARG A 296 -28.89 0.70 -3.96
CA ARG A 296 -29.15 1.71 -2.93
C ARG A 296 -29.45 3.05 -3.59
N SER A 297 -30.36 3.83 -3.00
CA SER A 297 -30.59 5.20 -3.44
C SER A 297 -29.45 6.12 -3.01
N LYS A 298 -29.29 7.28 -3.70
CA LYS A 298 -28.33 8.33 -3.33
C LYS A 298 -28.48 8.71 -1.86
N GLU A 299 -29.72 8.86 -1.38
CA GLU A 299 -30.05 9.21 0.00
C GLU A 299 -29.61 8.14 0.99
N GLN A 300 -29.77 6.86 0.66
CA GLN A 300 -29.30 5.75 1.51
C GLN A 300 -27.77 5.71 1.60
N MET A 301 -27.08 6.03 0.51
CA MET A 301 -25.61 6.08 0.48
C MET A 301 -25.08 7.27 1.28
N LEU A 302 -25.71 8.44 1.15
CA LEU A 302 -25.39 9.64 1.95
C LEU A 302 -25.59 9.39 3.45
N LYS A 303 -26.68 8.74 3.86
CA LYS A 303 -26.92 8.44 5.28
C LYS A 303 -25.87 7.50 5.88
N ASN A 304 -25.32 6.58 5.08
CA ASN A 304 -24.31 5.62 5.55
C ASN A 304 -22.90 6.23 5.67
N ILE A 305 -22.63 7.30 4.93
CA ILE A 305 -21.31 7.97 4.95
C ILE A 305 -21.23 9.06 6.04
N GLU A 306 -22.37 9.59 6.47
CA GLU A 306 -22.49 10.63 7.50
C GLU A 306 -21.66 10.40 8.78
N PRO A 307 -21.82 9.28 9.52
CA PRO A 307 -21.06 9.06 10.75
C PRO A 307 -19.55 8.89 10.53
N LYS A 308 -19.12 8.67 9.28
CA LYS A 308 -17.71 8.44 8.92
C LYS A 308 -16.99 9.70 8.48
N LEU A 309 -17.70 10.68 7.92
CA LEU A 309 -17.11 11.94 7.45
C LEU A 309 -16.97 12.99 8.55
N LEU A 310 -17.88 13.01 9.53
CA LEU A 310 -17.81 13.99 10.63
C LEU A 310 -16.47 13.94 11.38
N PRO A 311 -15.93 12.76 11.79
CA PRO A 311 -14.62 12.70 12.44
C PRO A 311 -13.47 13.20 11.55
N ILE A 312 -13.60 13.08 10.23
CA ILE A 312 -12.56 13.45 9.26
C ILE A 312 -12.54 14.97 9.05
N ILE A 313 -13.72 15.57 8.94
CA ILE A 313 -13.89 17.02 8.77
C ILE A 313 -13.42 17.77 10.02
N GLU A 314 -13.58 17.15 11.19
CA GLU A 314 -13.15 17.68 12.48
C GLU A 314 -11.72 17.28 12.86
N HIS A 315 -11.08 16.40 12.08
CA HIS A 315 -9.74 15.94 12.39
C HIS A 315 -8.74 17.10 12.36
N LYS A 316 -7.87 17.13 13.35
CA LYS A 316 -6.79 18.10 13.50
C LYS A 316 -5.47 17.36 13.53
N THR A 317 -4.44 17.98 12.96
CA THR A 317 -3.06 17.55 13.12
C THR A 317 -2.74 17.40 14.61
N GLU A 318 -2.23 16.24 15.02
CA GLU A 318 -1.72 16.04 16.38
C GLU A 318 -0.56 17.03 16.60
N THR A 319 -0.71 17.93 17.57
CA THR A 319 0.33 18.91 17.89
C THR A 319 1.40 18.20 18.73
N PRO A 320 2.70 18.35 18.41
CA PRO A 320 3.79 17.75 19.19
C PRO A 320 3.79 18.12 20.67
#